data_AF-A0A2G9RXI9-F1
#
_entry.id   AF-A0A2G9RXI9-F1
#
_cell.length_a   1.000
_cell.length_b   1.000
_cell.length_c   1.000
_cell.angle_alpha   90.00
_cell.angle_beta   90.00
_cell.angle_gamma   90.00
#
_symmetry.space_group_name_H-M   'P 1'
#
loop_
_entity.id
_entity.type
_entity.pdbx_description
1 polymer ?
#
loop_
_entity_poly.entity_id
_entity_poly.type
_entity_poly.pdbx_seq_one_letter_code
_entity_poly.pdbx_strand_id
1 'polypeptide(L)' 'MDGEIYRFSCPLDKNRKANVVVTNRRIMSVKEMEILGHRSIDWDYSFEEFVCPPKVEENALTLSVKVYNC' A
#
# COMPACT_ATOMS: atom_id res chain seq x y z
N MET A 1 5.28 2.27 17.69
CA MET A 1 4.05 2.55 16.90
C MET A 1 3.27 3.59 17.67
N ASP A 2 3.65 4.87 17.55
CA ASP A 2 2.99 5.94 18.30
C ASP A 2 1.96 6.63 17.39
N GLY A 3 0.70 6.24 17.53
CA GLY A 3 -0.44 6.87 16.86
C GLY A 3 -0.70 6.46 15.40
N GLU A 4 -0.06 5.40 14.90
CA GLU A 4 -0.45 4.78 13.63
C GLU A 4 -1.64 3.84 13.86
N ILE A 5 -2.72 4.06 13.12
CA ILE A 5 -4.02 3.41 13.28
C ILE A 5 -4.39 2.76 11.95
N TYR A 6 -4.59 1.45 11.99
CA TYR A 6 -5.12 0.68 10.85
C TYR A 6 -6.50 1.20 10.42
N ARG A 7 -6.73 1.31 9.11
CA ARG A 7 -8.01 1.74 8.55
C ARG A 7 -8.65 0.68 7.68
N PHE A 8 -7.89 0.09 6.76
CA PHE A 8 -8.45 -0.78 5.74
C PHE A 8 -7.40 -1.69 5.12
N SER A 9 -7.82 -2.83 4.56
CA SER A 9 -6.99 -3.67 3.70
C SER A 9 -7.80 -4.28 2.57
N CYS A 10 -7.21 -4.37 1.37
CA CYS A 10 -7.80 -5.12 0.25
C CYS A 10 -6.73 -5.92 -0.51
N PRO A 11 -7.09 -7.06 -1.13
CA PRO A 11 -6.18 -7.79 -2.00
C PRO A 11 -5.81 -6.98 -3.24
N LEU A 12 -4.51 -6.94 -3.59
CA LEU A 12 -4.03 -6.29 -4.81
C LEU A 12 -4.23 -7.20 -6.04
N ASP A 13 -4.14 -8.52 -5.85
CA ASP A 13 -4.21 -9.52 -6.92
C ASP A 13 -5.25 -10.61 -6.63
N LYS A 14 -5.71 -11.28 -7.70
CA LYS A 14 -6.65 -12.40 -7.61
C LYS A 14 -6.08 -13.59 -6.81
N ASN A 15 -4.74 -13.69 -6.76
CA ASN A 15 -4.03 -14.75 -6.05
C ASN A 15 -3.85 -14.48 -4.54
N ARG A 16 -4.34 -13.33 -4.02
CA ARG A 16 -4.37 -12.96 -2.60
C ARG A 16 -3.01 -12.94 -1.89
N LYS A 17 -1.91 -12.98 -2.64
CA LYS A 17 -0.55 -13.01 -2.06
C LYS A 17 -0.06 -11.62 -1.68
N ALA A 18 -0.71 -10.57 -2.18
CA ALA A 18 -0.45 -9.19 -1.78
C ALA A 18 -1.74 -8.48 -1.37
N ASN A 19 -1.66 -7.69 -0.31
CA ASN A 19 -2.72 -6.79 0.13
C ASN A 19 -2.22 -5.35 0.15
N VAL A 20 -3.04 -4.42 -0.29
CA VAL A 20 -2.88 -3.01 0.07
C VAL A 20 -3.41 -2.82 1.48
N VAL A 21 -2.63 -2.18 2.34
CA VAL A 21 -3.02 -1.78 3.68
C VAL A 21 -2.98 -0.27 3.78
N VAL A 22 -4.04 0.31 4.33
CA VAL A 22 -4.19 1.74 4.57
C VAL A 22 -4.21 1.98 6.07
N THR A 23 -3.35 2.89 6.53
CA THR A 23 -3.37 3.43 7.90
C THR A 23 -3.82 4.89 7.88
N ASN A 24 -3.88 5.53 9.03
CA ASN A 24 -4.07 6.98 9.12
C ASN A 24 -2.85 7.81 8.67
N ARG A 25 -1.76 7.17 8.23
CA ARG A 25 -0.51 7.87 7.84
C ARG A 25 0.07 7.43 6.50
N ARG A 26 -0.16 6.18 6.08
CA ARG A 26 0.47 5.63 4.87
C ARG A 26 -0.38 4.58 4.19
N ILE A 27 -0.04 4.30 2.93
CA ILE A 27 -0.51 3.16 2.16
C ILE A 27 0.69 2.25 1.90
N MET A 28 0.53 0.95 2.08
CA MET A 28 1.60 -0.03 1.85
C MET A 28 1.09 -1.25 1.11
N SER A 29 1.93 -1.85 0.27
CA SER A 29 1.74 -3.19 -0.26
C SER A 29 2.42 -4.20 0.66
N VAL A 30 1.65 -5.15 1.18
CA VAL A 30 2.11 -6.21 2.06
C VAL A 30 1.94 -7.55 1.36
N LYS A 31 3.05 -8.26 1.15
CA LYS A 31 3.09 -9.56 0.49
C LYS A 31 3.32 -10.67 1.50
N GLU A 32 2.60 -11.78 1.35
CA GLU A 32 2.84 -13.01 2.11
C GLU A 32 3.94 -13.85 1.44
N MET A 33 4.92 -14.28 2.23
CA MET A 33 6.04 -15.11 1.77
C MET A 33 5.76 -16.59 2.03
N GLU A 34 5.73 -17.39 0.97
CA GLU A 34 5.24 -18.79 0.97
C GLU A 34 5.99 -19.74 1.91
N ILE A 35 7.29 -19.57 2.07
CA ILE A 35 8.13 -20.57 2.76
C ILE A 35 8.14 -20.34 4.28
N LEU A 36 7.93 -19.11 4.72
CA LEU A 36 8.11 -18.75 6.13
C LEU A 36 6.81 -18.23 6.77
N GLY A 37 5.75 -17.93 6.00
CA GLY A 37 4.52 -17.32 6.53
C GLY A 37 4.72 -15.89 7.04
N HIS A 38 5.87 -15.28 6.76
CA HIS A 38 6.14 -13.89 7.10
C HIS A 38 5.51 -12.96 6.07
N ARG A 39 5.13 -11.78 6.54
CA ARG A 39 4.69 -10.68 5.68
C ARG A 39 5.85 -9.74 5.43
N SER A 40 6.08 -9.38 4.17
CA SER A 40 7.04 -8.35 3.76
C SER A 40 6.31 -7.13 3.22
N ILE A 41 6.83 -5.94 3.48
CA ILE A 41 6.38 -4.72 2.80
C ILE A 41 7.13 -4.63 1.47
N ASP A 42 6.39 -4.56 0.37
CA ASP A 42 6.95 -4.40 -0.99
C ASP A 42 7.23 -2.91 -1.28
N TRP A 43 6.28 -2.05 -0.90
CA TRP A 43 6.43 -0.59 -0.88
C TRP A 43 5.53 0.01 0.20
N ASP A 44 5.95 1.14 0.78
CA ASP A 44 5.11 1.96 1.65
C ASP A 44 5.31 3.45 1.35
N TYR A 45 4.21 4.18 1.22
CA TYR A 45 4.20 5.61 0.93
C TYR A 45 3.34 6.35 1.95
N SER A 46 3.93 7.32 2.61
CA SER A 46 3.22 8.25 3.49
C SER A 46 2.29 9.17 2.70
N PHE A 47 1.26 9.72 3.36
CA PHE A 47 0.34 10.64 2.71
C PHE A 47 1.00 11.94 2.18
N GLU A 48 2.17 12.29 2.70
CA GLU A 48 2.95 13.46 2.26
C GLU A 48 3.72 13.23 0.94
N GLU A 49 3.85 11.97 0.51
CA GLU A 49 4.54 11.60 -0.73
C GLU A 49 3.62 11.63 -1.95
N PHE A 50 2.31 11.71 -1.77
CA PHE A 50 1.37 11.79 -2.88
C PHE A 50 1.44 13.17 -3.55
N VAL A 51 1.54 13.19 -4.87
CA VAL A 51 1.66 14.44 -5.66
C VAL A 51 0.31 14.96 -6.16
N CYS A 52 -0.73 14.11 -6.15
CA CYS A 52 -2.09 14.48 -6.49
C CYS A 52 -3.10 13.55 -5.78
N PRO A 53 -4.38 13.93 -5.70
CA PRO A 53 -5.42 13.05 -5.18
C PRO A 53 -5.48 11.73 -5.98
N PRO A 54 -5.78 10.59 -5.32
CA PRO A 54 -6.01 9.32 -6.02
C PRO A 54 -7.04 9.46 -7.15
N LYS A 55 -6.79 8.80 -8.27
CA LYS A 55 -7.72 8.76 -9.41
C LYS A 55 -8.29 7.37 -9.59
N VAL A 56 -9.59 7.30 -9.88
CA VAL A 56 -10.26 6.04 -10.20
C VAL A 56 -10.81 6.15 -11.62
N GLU A 57 -10.42 5.21 -12.46
CA GLU A 57 -10.93 5.05 -13.83
C GLU A 57 -11.45 3.62 -13.96
N GLU A 58 -12.76 3.48 -14.15
CA GLU A 58 -13.47 2.19 -14.11
C GLU A 58 -13.18 1.39 -12.82
N ASN A 59 -12.35 0.35 -12.91
CA ASN A 59 -11.94 -0.51 -11.80
C ASN A 59 -10.44 -0.32 -11.42
N ALA A 60 -9.77 0.66 -12.01
CA ALA A 60 -8.37 0.96 -11.78
C ALA A 60 -8.21 2.15 -10.81
N LEU A 61 -7.51 1.92 -9.70
CA LEU A 61 -7.06 2.97 -8.78
C LEU A 61 -5.63 3.36 -9.14
N THR A 62 -5.40 4.63 -9.43
CA THR A 62 -4.07 5.19 -9.68
C THR A 62 -3.63 6.07 -8.51
N LEU A 63 -2.43 5.76 -8.00
CA LEU A 63 -1.74 6.49 -6.95
C LEU A 63 -0.47 7.11 -7.55
N SER A 64 -0.30 8.42 -7.39
CA SER A 64 0.90 9.13 -7.88
C SER A 64 1.70 9.63 -6.69
N VAL A 65 2.96 9.19 -6.62
CA VAL A 65 3.90 9.51 -5.53
C VAL A 65 5.15 10.19 -6.06
N LYS A 66 5.88 10.87 -5.18
CA LYS A 66 7.20 11.45 -5.49
C LYS A 66 8.19 10.33 -5.83
N VAL A 67 8.98 10.53 -6.88
CA VAL A 67 10.12 9.66 -7.20
C VAL A 67 11.36 10.27 -6.54
N TYR A 68 11.93 9.56 -5.57
CA TYR A 68 13.26 9.88 -5.07
C TYR A 68 14.25 9.04 -5.89
N ASN A 69 15.01 9.67 -6.78
CA ASN A 69 16.11 9.00 -7.46
C ASN A 69 17.22 8.77 -6.42
N CYS A 70 17.52 7.49 -6.14
CA CYS A 70 18.70 7.09 -5.38
C CYS A 70 19.95 7.12 -6.25
#